data_AF-A0A252CD68-F1
#
_entry.id   AF-A0A252CD68-F1
#
_cell.length_a   1.000
_cell.length_b   1.000
_cell.length_c   1.000
_cell.angle_alpha   90.00
_cell.angle_beta   90.00
_cell.angle_gamma   90.00
#
_symmetry.space_group_name_H-M   'P 1'
#
loop_
_entity.id
_entity.type
_entity.pdbx_description
1 polymer ?
#
loop_
_entity_poly.entity_id
_entity_poly.type
_entity_poly.pdbx_seq_one_letter_code
_entity_poly.pdbx_strand_id
1 'polypeptide(L)'
;MKKIGKGNIVLLALVLLTSLAFIWSTNYKEQSKLLADNIALPWLRPSFDQEGTTDQLVAQIAQGDYSSIQGKWASERGVNYEIDGSRFLFGKREYYMIKGGYDNYGIPYIMTDNRHSAKLYFYPAGKPIPTLQEDGTVVVSDIADPSDTSKNRLLFAQTVLPSEQIKENVFYHEN
;
A
#
# COMPACT_ATOMS: atom_id res chain seq x y z
N MET A 1 58.89 21.71 20.85
CA MET A 1 57.68 21.02 20.34
C MET A 1 56.83 20.57 21.53
N LYS A 2 55.64 21.16 21.74
CA LYS A 2 54.78 20.91 22.91
C LYS A 2 54.10 19.54 22.77
N LYS A 3 54.34 18.62 23.70
CA LYS A 3 53.65 17.32 23.76
C LYS A 3 52.21 17.55 24.24
N ILE A 4 51.25 17.28 23.36
CA ILE A 4 49.83 17.31 23.68
C ILE A 4 49.52 16.05 24.50
N GLY A 5 49.13 16.23 25.76
CA GLY A 5 48.81 15.12 26.68
C GLY A 5 47.57 14.35 26.22
N LYS A 6 47.56 13.03 26.45
CA LYS A 6 46.50 12.11 25.99
C LYS A 6 45.06 12.57 26.35
N GLY A 7 44.89 13.32 27.45
CA GLY A 7 43.59 13.90 27.83
C GLY A 7 43.04 14.94 26.85
N ASN A 8 43.90 15.70 26.16
CA ASN A 8 43.47 16.71 25.18
C ASN A 8 42.96 16.07 23.87
N ILE A 9 43.46 14.88 23.53
CA ILE A 9 43.05 14.16 22.31
C ILE A 9 41.63 13.58 22.49
N VAL A 10 41.32 13.06 23.68
CA VAL A 10 39.97 12.55 24.00
C VAL A 10 38.95 13.69 24.03
N LEU A 11 39.31 14.86 24.57
CA LEU A 11 38.45 16.03 24.56
C LEU A 11 38.18 16.54 23.13
N LEU A 12 39.21 16.58 22.28
CA LEU A 12 39.08 16.95 20.87
C LEU A 12 38.20 15.98 20.08
N ALA A 13 38.33 14.67 20.32
CA ALA A 13 37.48 13.66 19.68
C ALA A 13 36.00 13.79 20.11
N LEU A 14 35.75 14.10 21.39
CA LEU A 14 34.39 14.30 21.90
C LEU A 14 33.73 15.54 21.28
N VAL A 15 34.47 16.65 21.12
CA VAL A 15 33.98 17.89 20.48
C VAL A 15 33.72 17.69 18.98
N LEU A 16 34.52 16.87 18.30
CA LEU A 16 34.28 16.50 16.90
C LEU A 16 33.02 15.63 16.74
N LEU A 17 32.79 14.67 17.62
CA LEU A 17 31.60 13.83 17.56
C LEU A 17 30.31 14.60 17.88
N THR A 18 30.34 15.53 18.85
CA THR A 18 29.17 16.37 19.16
C THR A 18 28.86 17.36 18.05
N SER A 19 29.88 17.91 17.37
CA SER A 19 29.65 18.79 16.21
C SER A 19 29.12 18.05 14.98
N LEU A 20 29.60 16.83 14.68
CA LEU A 20 29.02 16.00 13.61
C LEU A 20 27.56 15.62 13.89
N ALA A 21 27.23 15.25 15.13
CA ALA A 21 25.86 14.94 15.52
C ALA A 21 24.93 16.17 15.43
N PHE A 22 25.45 17.36 15.73
CA PHE A 22 24.69 18.61 15.60
C PHE A 22 24.42 18.96 14.14
N ILE A 23 25.41 18.83 13.24
CA ILE A 23 25.25 19.05 11.80
C ILE A 23 24.23 18.06 11.21
N TRP A 24 24.27 16.79 11.62
CA TRP A 24 23.31 15.80 11.14
C TRP A 24 21.88 16.09 11.64
N SER A 25 21.73 16.53 12.90
CA SER A 25 20.44 16.92 13.46
C SER A 25 19.85 18.18 12.83
N THR A 26 20.65 19.20 12.52
CA THR A 26 20.16 20.43 11.89
C THR A 26 19.76 20.19 10.45
N ASN A 27 20.51 19.37 9.71
CA ASN A 27 20.23 19.04 8.32
C ASN A 27 18.96 18.16 8.18
N TYR A 28 18.74 17.22 9.10
CA TYR A 28 17.49 16.44 9.15
C TYR A 28 16.26 17.34 9.42
N LYS A 29 16.41 18.31 10.33
CA LYS A 29 15.33 19.24 10.68
C LYS A 29 15.01 20.19 9.52
N GLU A 30 16.01 20.65 8.77
CA GLU A 30 15.79 21.44 7.54
C GLU A 30 15.15 20.63 6.42
N GLN A 31 15.59 19.39 6.17
CA GLN A 31 14.96 18.52 5.17
C GLN A 31 13.50 18.22 5.49
N SER A 32 13.17 17.96 6.77
CA SER A 32 11.77 17.75 7.19
C SER A 32 10.90 19.00 7.00
N LYS A 33 11.48 20.19 7.15
CA LYS A 33 10.76 21.46 7.00
C LYS A 33 10.55 21.81 5.52
N LEU A 34 11.56 21.55 4.68
CA LEU A 34 11.43 21.66 3.21
C LEU A 34 10.48 20.61 2.62
N LEU A 35 10.37 19.42 3.21
CA LEU A 35 9.39 18.42 2.78
C LEU A 35 7.97 18.80 3.21
N ALA A 36 7.80 19.44 4.37
CA ALA A 36 6.51 19.90 4.87
C ALA A 36 5.98 21.15 4.14
N ASP A 37 6.85 22.10 3.80
CA ASP A 37 6.46 23.37 3.16
C ASP A 37 6.25 23.23 1.63
N ASN A 38 6.85 22.22 0.98
CA ASN A 38 6.75 22.01 -0.48
C ASN A 38 5.63 21.04 -0.90
N ILE A 39 4.87 20.49 0.05
CA ILE A 39 3.65 19.72 -0.25
C ILE A 39 2.44 20.60 0.09
N ALA A 40 2.34 21.73 -0.61
CA ALA A 40 1.03 22.29 -0.91
C ALA A 40 0.44 21.40 -2.02
N LEU A 41 -0.36 20.41 -1.65
CA LEU A 41 -1.21 19.66 -2.59
C LEU A 41 -2.49 20.47 -2.82
N PRO A 42 -2.62 21.24 -3.92
CA PRO A 42 -3.73 22.18 -4.09
C PRO A 42 -4.97 21.53 -4.73
N TRP A 43 -5.04 20.20 -4.83
CA TRP A 43 -6.17 19.54 -5.49
C TRP A 43 -6.49 18.20 -4.82
N LEU A 44 -7.53 18.22 -3.98
CA LEU A 44 -8.63 17.24 -3.92
C LEU A 44 -9.31 17.35 -2.55
N ARG A 45 -10.22 18.33 -2.42
CA ARG A 45 -11.37 18.19 -1.53
C ARG A 45 -12.59 18.84 -2.16
N PRO A 46 -13.34 18.13 -3.02
CA PRO A 46 -14.78 18.09 -2.83
C PRO A 46 -15.06 17.16 -1.65
N SER A 47 -15.65 17.71 -0.61
CA SER A 47 -16.29 16.99 0.48
C SER A 47 -17.23 15.91 -0.05
N PHE A 48 -16.95 14.65 0.26
CA PHE A 48 -17.93 13.59 0.24
C PHE A 48 -17.81 12.83 1.55
N ASP A 49 -18.94 12.57 2.20
CA ASP A 49 -19.09 11.77 3.42
C ASP A 49 -18.66 10.28 3.26
N GLN A 50 -17.86 9.96 2.23
CA GLN A 50 -17.39 8.62 1.88
C GLN A 50 -16.01 8.26 2.42
N GLU A 51 -15.19 9.23 2.87
CA GLU A 51 -13.88 8.95 3.48
C GLU A 51 -14.04 8.07 4.73
N GLY A 52 -14.97 8.43 5.63
CA GLY A 52 -15.20 7.66 6.87
C GLY A 52 -15.69 6.23 6.63
N THR A 53 -16.52 6.01 5.61
CA THR A 53 -17.06 4.68 5.30
C THR A 53 -15.99 3.79 4.63
N THR A 54 -15.16 4.39 3.77
CA THR A 54 -14.08 3.68 3.07
C THR A 54 -12.95 3.30 4.02
N ASP A 55 -12.56 4.21 4.91
CA ASP A 55 -11.50 3.96 5.89
C ASP A 55 -11.93 2.89 6.90
N GLN A 56 -13.19 2.90 7.33
CA GLN A 56 -13.74 1.86 8.19
C GLN A 56 -13.72 0.48 7.51
N LEU A 57 -14.15 0.41 6.24
CA LEU A 57 -14.15 -0.82 5.46
C LEU A 57 -12.73 -1.40 5.31
N VAL A 58 -11.78 -0.54 4.96
CA VAL A 58 -10.36 -0.89 4.84
C VAL A 58 -9.80 -1.39 6.18
N ALA A 59 -10.13 -0.71 7.28
CA ALA A 59 -9.70 -1.10 8.62
C ALA A 59 -10.28 -2.45 9.07
N GLN A 60 -11.55 -2.74 8.76
CA GLN A 60 -12.19 -4.03 9.03
C GLN A 60 -11.46 -5.18 8.33
N ILE A 61 -11.20 -5.04 7.03
CA ILE A 61 -10.51 -6.05 6.23
C ILE A 61 -9.10 -6.30 6.77
N ALA A 62 -8.35 -5.24 7.06
CA ALA A 62 -7.01 -5.37 7.64
C ALA A 62 -7.00 -6.00 9.05
N GLN A 63 -8.12 -5.91 9.79
CA GLN A 63 -8.29 -6.57 11.08
C GLN A 63 -8.72 -8.04 10.96
N GLY A 64 -9.09 -8.50 9.76
CA GLY A 64 -9.55 -9.86 9.49
C GLY A 64 -11.07 -10.01 9.48
N ASP A 65 -11.82 -8.90 9.48
CA ASP A 65 -13.25 -8.90 9.27
C ASP A 65 -13.54 -8.78 7.76
N TYR A 66 -13.98 -9.88 7.17
CA TYR A 66 -14.26 -10.00 5.74
C TYR A 66 -15.76 -9.96 5.42
N SER A 67 -16.62 -9.62 6.40
CA SER A 67 -18.08 -9.62 6.24
C SER A 67 -18.57 -8.70 5.12
N SER A 68 -17.82 -7.64 4.83
CA SER A 68 -18.13 -6.64 3.80
C SER A 68 -17.76 -7.05 2.37
N ILE A 69 -16.97 -8.11 2.20
CA ILE A 69 -16.51 -8.59 0.88
C ILE A 69 -17.07 -9.97 0.52
N GLN A 70 -18.04 -10.46 1.29
CA GLN A 70 -18.71 -11.72 1.08
C GLN A 70 -19.44 -11.77 -0.27
N GLY A 71 -19.59 -12.97 -0.83
CA GLY A 71 -20.32 -13.21 -2.06
C GLY A 71 -19.42 -13.49 -3.25
N LYS A 72 -20.01 -13.41 -4.44
CA LYS A 72 -19.34 -13.73 -5.70
C LYS A 72 -18.72 -12.47 -6.28
N TRP A 73 -17.57 -12.66 -6.90
CA TRP A 73 -16.89 -11.60 -7.64
C TRP A 73 -16.48 -12.12 -9.01
N ALA A 74 -16.66 -11.34 -10.05
CA ALA A 74 -16.36 -11.72 -11.42
C ALA A 74 -15.36 -10.75 -12.05
N SER A 75 -14.44 -11.28 -12.84
CA SER A 75 -13.68 -10.47 -13.79
C SER A 75 -14.45 -10.33 -15.11
N GLU A 76 -14.02 -9.40 -15.97
CA GLU A 76 -14.61 -9.24 -17.31
C GLU A 76 -14.53 -10.51 -18.17
N ARG A 77 -13.62 -11.43 -17.83
CA ARG A 77 -13.46 -12.72 -18.51
C ARG A 77 -14.41 -13.81 -18.00
N GLY A 78 -15.29 -13.49 -17.05
CA GLY A 78 -16.18 -14.47 -16.39
C GLY A 78 -15.46 -15.44 -15.47
N VAL A 79 -14.23 -15.10 -15.05
CA VAL A 79 -13.54 -15.84 -13.98
C VAL A 79 -14.16 -15.39 -12.67
N ASN A 80 -14.51 -16.34 -11.81
CA ASN A 80 -15.24 -16.06 -10.58
C ASN A 80 -14.42 -16.39 -9.34
N TYR A 81 -14.46 -15.46 -8.39
CA TYR A 81 -14.14 -15.67 -6.99
C TYR A 81 -15.43 -15.84 -6.20
N GLU A 82 -15.35 -16.57 -5.11
CA GLU A 82 -16.40 -16.59 -4.09
C GLU A 82 -15.76 -16.48 -2.71
N ILE A 83 -16.28 -15.57 -1.91
CA ILE A 83 -15.88 -15.37 -0.53
C ILE A 83 -17.06 -15.77 0.37
N ASP A 84 -16.84 -16.78 1.20
CA ASP A 84 -17.84 -17.29 2.15
C ASP A 84 -17.21 -17.54 3.52
N GLY A 85 -17.54 -16.66 4.46
CA GLY A 85 -16.88 -16.51 5.75
C GLY A 85 -15.39 -16.20 5.55
N SER A 86 -14.54 -17.10 6.04
CA SER A 86 -13.09 -17.06 5.87
C SER A 86 -12.61 -17.84 4.64
N ARG A 87 -13.50 -18.43 3.84
CA ARG A 87 -13.12 -19.22 2.67
C ARG A 87 -13.02 -18.32 1.44
N PHE A 88 -11.98 -18.52 0.65
CA PHE A 88 -11.77 -17.90 -0.64
C PHE A 88 -11.66 -18.97 -1.72
N LEU A 89 -12.66 -19.03 -2.59
CA LEU A 89 -12.73 -19.96 -3.70
C LEU A 89 -12.27 -19.25 -4.98
N PHE A 90 -11.31 -19.86 -5.67
CA PHE A 90 -10.82 -19.40 -6.97
C PHE A 90 -10.77 -20.57 -7.96
N GLY A 91 -11.75 -20.62 -8.86
CA GLY A 91 -11.93 -21.75 -9.77
C GLY A 91 -12.11 -23.06 -9.00
N LYS A 92 -11.15 -23.99 -9.12
CA LYS A 92 -11.15 -25.27 -8.38
C LYS A 92 -10.32 -25.24 -7.09
N ARG A 93 -9.72 -24.10 -6.76
CA ARG A 93 -8.88 -23.95 -5.58
C ARG A 93 -9.70 -23.32 -4.46
N GLU A 94 -9.45 -23.78 -3.25
CA GLU A 94 -9.99 -23.23 -2.03
C GLU A 94 -8.82 -22.83 -1.14
N TYR A 95 -8.94 -21.65 -0.54
CA TYR A 95 -7.99 -21.09 0.40
C TYR A 95 -8.74 -20.64 1.65
N TYR A 96 -8.07 -20.67 2.79
CA TYR A 96 -8.56 -20.00 3.99
C TYR A 96 -7.88 -18.64 4.11
N MET A 97 -8.69 -17.59 4.18
CA MET A 97 -8.23 -16.22 4.36
C MET A 97 -7.65 -16.04 5.76
N ILE A 98 -6.40 -15.57 5.80
CA ILE A 98 -5.66 -15.22 7.01
C ILE A 98 -5.45 -13.71 7.00
N LYS A 99 -5.49 -13.12 8.20
CA LYS A 99 -5.20 -11.71 8.40
C LYS A 99 -3.91 -11.31 7.68
N GLY A 100 -4.01 -10.34 6.78
CA GLY A 100 -2.86 -9.73 6.13
C GLY A 100 -2.50 -8.39 6.77
N GLY A 101 -2.41 -7.34 5.96
CA GLY A 101 -1.98 -6.02 6.40
C GLY A 101 -2.12 -4.99 5.30
N TYR A 102 -1.21 -4.01 5.28
CA TYR A 102 -1.17 -2.96 4.27
C TYR A 102 0.09 -3.05 3.43
N ASP A 103 -0.02 -2.73 2.14
CA ASP A 103 1.16 -2.51 1.32
C ASP A 103 1.73 -1.09 1.48
N ASN A 104 2.77 -0.78 0.71
CA ASN A 104 3.45 0.52 0.76
C ASN A 104 2.58 1.68 0.24
N TYR A 105 1.42 1.40 -0.36
CA TYR A 105 0.45 2.38 -0.85
C TYR A 105 -0.77 2.52 0.07
N GLY A 106 -0.77 1.83 1.21
CA GLY A 106 -1.90 1.82 2.14
C GLY A 106 -3.08 0.98 1.68
N ILE A 107 -2.88 0.06 0.73
CA ILE A 107 -3.92 -0.85 0.25
C ILE A 107 -3.96 -2.09 1.16
N PRO A 108 -5.13 -2.45 1.71
CA PRO A 108 -5.25 -3.66 2.51
C PRO A 108 -5.11 -4.90 1.62
N TYR A 109 -4.40 -5.89 2.15
CA TYR A 109 -4.32 -7.22 1.55
C TYR A 109 -4.63 -8.30 2.58
N ILE A 110 -5.17 -9.38 2.06
CA ILE A 110 -5.53 -10.60 2.78
C ILE A 110 -4.53 -11.68 2.35
N MET A 111 -4.04 -12.45 3.32
CA MET A 111 -3.20 -13.62 3.07
C MET A 111 -4.06 -14.86 2.94
N THR A 112 -3.47 -15.94 2.42
CA THR A 112 -4.07 -17.27 2.55
C THR A 112 -3.26 -18.15 3.50
N ASP A 113 -3.85 -19.28 3.89
CA ASP A 113 -3.20 -20.38 4.58
C ASP A 113 -2.07 -21.04 3.78
N ASN A 114 -2.02 -20.84 2.47
CA ASN A 114 -0.88 -21.15 1.64
C ASN A 114 0.07 -19.96 1.51
N ARG A 115 1.19 -19.98 2.24
CA ARG A 115 2.20 -18.90 2.22
C ARG A 115 2.86 -18.64 0.87
N HIS A 116 2.73 -19.55 -0.09
CA HIS A 116 3.25 -19.39 -1.45
C HIS A 116 2.18 -18.88 -2.44
N SER A 117 0.95 -18.66 -1.99
CA SER A 117 -0.09 -18.07 -2.83
C SER A 117 0.15 -16.57 -3.07
N ALA A 118 -0.58 -16.03 -4.05
CA ALA A 118 -0.77 -14.60 -4.14
C ALA A 118 -1.47 -14.03 -2.89
N LYS A 119 -1.40 -12.71 -2.73
CA LYS A 119 -2.21 -11.97 -1.77
C LYS A 119 -3.50 -11.53 -2.46
N LEU A 120 -4.58 -11.45 -1.69
CA LEU A 120 -5.85 -10.92 -2.17
C LEU A 120 -5.97 -9.46 -1.71
N TYR A 121 -5.80 -8.53 -2.64
CA TYR A 121 -5.88 -7.09 -2.39
C TYR A 121 -7.32 -6.61 -2.50
N PHE A 122 -7.71 -5.71 -1.60
CA PHE A 122 -8.98 -4.98 -1.69
C PHE A 122 -8.72 -3.52 -2.02
N TYR A 123 -9.17 -3.11 -3.19
CA TYR A 123 -9.13 -1.72 -3.64
C TYR A 123 -10.53 -1.13 -3.51
N PRO A 124 -10.77 -0.21 -2.57
CA PRO A 124 -12.05 0.45 -2.51
C PRO A 124 -12.27 1.36 -3.72
N ALA A 125 -13.53 1.73 -3.95
CA ALA A 125 -13.88 2.76 -4.92
C ALA A 125 -13.03 4.04 -4.72
N GLY A 126 -12.55 4.61 -5.82
CA GLY A 126 -11.71 5.81 -5.86
C GLY A 126 -10.23 5.61 -5.53
N LYS A 127 -9.77 4.37 -5.26
CA LYS A 127 -8.33 4.09 -5.05
C LYS A 127 -7.72 3.38 -6.25
N PRO A 128 -6.77 3.99 -6.98
CA PRO A 128 -6.18 3.36 -8.17
C PRO A 128 -5.28 2.17 -7.80
N ILE A 129 -5.25 1.17 -8.68
CA ILE A 129 -4.33 0.04 -8.65
C ILE A 129 -2.96 0.50 -9.19
N PRO A 130 -1.86 0.33 -8.43
CA PRO A 130 -0.51 0.56 -8.94
C PRO A 130 -0.27 -0.26 -10.21
N THR A 131 0.19 0.40 -11.27
CA THR A 131 0.35 -0.22 -12.59
C THR A 131 1.80 -0.13 -13.05
N LEU A 132 2.36 -1.28 -13.43
CA LEU A 132 3.70 -1.40 -13.98
C LEU A 132 3.72 -0.93 -15.45
N GLN A 133 4.56 0.04 -15.74
CA GLN A 133 4.77 0.57 -17.10
C GLN A 133 5.84 -0.25 -17.85
N GLU A 134 5.90 -0.08 -19.17
CA GLU A 134 6.87 -0.78 -20.02
C GLU A 134 8.33 -0.48 -19.68
N ASP A 135 8.61 0.73 -19.16
CA ASP A 135 9.94 1.15 -18.72
C ASP A 135 10.31 0.65 -17.30
N GLY A 136 9.43 -0.15 -16.68
CA GLY A 136 9.61 -0.71 -15.35
C GLY A 136 9.21 0.24 -14.21
N THR A 137 8.72 1.44 -14.50
CA THR A 137 8.20 2.35 -13.48
C THR A 137 6.82 1.91 -12.98
N VAL A 138 6.49 2.27 -11.74
CA VAL A 138 5.15 2.04 -11.17
C VAL A 138 4.43 3.37 -11.08
N VAL A 139 3.26 3.44 -11.72
CA VAL A 139 2.39 4.62 -11.70
C VAL A 139 1.13 4.30 -10.90
N VAL A 140 0.75 5.21 -10.01
CA VAL A 140 -0.47 5.11 -9.19
C VAL A 140 -1.37 6.28 -9.55
N SER A 141 -2.28 6.06 -10.50
CA SER A 141 -3.24 7.07 -10.95
C SER A 141 -4.45 6.41 -11.61
N ASP A 142 -5.58 7.11 -11.61
CA ASP A 142 -6.82 6.63 -12.26
C ASP A 142 -6.66 6.46 -13.78
N ILE A 143 -5.73 7.17 -14.41
CA ILE A 143 -5.46 7.08 -15.85
C ILE A 143 -4.64 5.82 -16.17
N ALA A 144 -3.74 5.42 -15.26
CA ALA A 144 -2.91 4.23 -15.43
C ALA A 144 -3.66 2.95 -15.05
N ASP A 145 -4.55 3.03 -14.08
CA ASP A 145 -5.42 1.93 -13.67
C ASP A 145 -6.48 1.64 -14.75
N PRO A 146 -6.41 0.49 -15.44
CA PRO A 146 -7.35 0.19 -16.52
C PRO A 146 -8.70 -0.33 -16.03
N SER A 147 -8.87 -0.49 -14.72
CA SER A 147 -10.09 -1.02 -14.11
C SER A 147 -11.09 0.09 -13.78
N ASP A 148 -12.36 -0.26 -13.65
CA ASP A 148 -13.40 0.66 -13.16
C ASP A 148 -13.14 1.11 -11.70
N THR A 149 -12.49 2.25 -11.54
CA THR A 149 -12.15 2.83 -10.23
C THR A 149 -13.36 3.29 -9.43
N SER A 150 -14.55 3.39 -10.04
CA SER A 150 -15.78 3.75 -9.32
C SER A 150 -16.31 2.62 -8.42
N LYS A 151 -15.73 1.42 -8.52
CA LYS A 151 -16.18 0.22 -7.79
C LYS A 151 -15.11 -0.30 -6.84
N ASN A 152 -15.58 -1.01 -5.83
CA ASN A 152 -14.75 -1.90 -5.04
C ASN A 152 -14.24 -3.03 -5.94
N ARG A 153 -12.96 -3.37 -5.78
CA ARG A 153 -12.24 -4.31 -6.63
C ARG A 153 -11.41 -5.26 -5.79
N LEU A 154 -11.36 -6.51 -6.22
CA LEU A 154 -10.43 -7.49 -5.71
C LEU A 154 -9.36 -7.82 -6.76
N LEU A 155 -8.12 -7.99 -6.30
CA LEU A 155 -7.01 -8.40 -7.15
C LEU A 155 -6.18 -9.46 -6.43
N PHE A 156 -6.04 -10.65 -7.03
CA PHE A 156 -5.22 -11.72 -6.48
C PHE A 156 -3.85 -11.74 -7.18
N ALA A 157 -2.85 -11.10 -6.57
CA ALA A 157 -1.54 -10.89 -7.19
C ALA A 157 -0.37 -11.08 -6.21
N GLN A 158 0.80 -11.42 -6.76
CA GLN A 158 2.05 -11.48 -5.99
C GLN A 158 2.88 -10.19 -6.12
N THR A 159 2.69 -9.45 -7.21
CA THR A 159 3.45 -8.24 -7.55
C THR A 159 2.55 -7.18 -8.16
N VAL A 160 3.09 -5.98 -8.34
CA VAL A 160 2.49 -4.96 -9.22
C VAL A 160 2.41 -5.54 -10.64
N LEU A 161 1.29 -5.32 -11.32
CA LEU A 161 0.98 -5.89 -12.62
C LEU A 161 0.97 -4.81 -13.73
N PRO A 162 1.28 -5.18 -14.98
CA PRO A 162 1.01 -4.32 -16.13
C PRO A 162 -0.49 -4.19 -16.41
N SER A 163 -0.88 -3.15 -17.13
CA SER A 163 -2.27 -2.79 -17.41
C SER A 163 -3.12 -3.97 -17.93
N GLU A 164 -2.62 -4.71 -18.93
CA GLU A 164 -3.36 -5.84 -19.50
C GLU A 164 -3.60 -6.96 -18.46
N GLN A 165 -2.63 -7.24 -17.60
CA GLN A 165 -2.83 -8.23 -16.54
C GLN A 165 -3.78 -7.73 -15.45
N ILE A 166 -3.85 -6.42 -15.19
CA ILE A 166 -4.85 -5.86 -14.26
C ILE A 166 -6.26 -6.09 -14.81
N LYS A 167 -6.52 -5.75 -16.09
CA LYS A 167 -7.83 -5.96 -16.73
C LYS A 167 -8.31 -7.41 -16.61
N GLU A 168 -7.39 -8.36 -16.78
CA GLU A 168 -7.72 -9.79 -16.75
C GLU A 168 -7.95 -10.33 -15.33
N ASN A 169 -7.35 -9.70 -14.31
CA ASN A 169 -7.26 -10.24 -12.95
C ASN A 169 -7.92 -9.35 -11.89
N VAL A 170 -8.60 -8.27 -12.28
CA VAL A 170 -9.45 -7.48 -11.40
C VAL A 170 -10.86 -8.06 -11.37
N PHE A 171 -11.46 -8.10 -10.18
CA PHE A 171 -12.76 -8.70 -9.93
C PHE A 171 -13.69 -7.70 -9.27
N TYR A 172 -14.94 -7.72 -9.67
CA TYR A 172 -16.02 -6.87 -9.18
C TYR A 172 -17.10 -7.71 -8.53
N HIS A 173 -17.73 -7.18 -7.48
CA HIS A 173 -18.81 -7.87 -6.79
C HIS A 173 -19.99 -8.12 -7.73
N GLU A 174 -20.50 -9.35 -7.76
CA GLU A 174 -21.72 -9.71 -8.50
C GLU A 174 -22.95 -9.30 -7.67
N ASN A 175 -23.77 -8.40 -8.22
CA ASN A 175 -25.06 -8.01 -7.63
C ASN A 175 -26.08 -9.15 -7.60
#